data_AF-A0A7C6TCJ7-F1
#
_entry.id   AF-A0A7C6TCJ7-F1
#
_cell.length_a   1.000
_cell.length_b   1.000
_cell.length_c   1.000
_cell.angle_alpha   90.00
_cell.angle_beta   90.00
_cell.angle_gamma   90.00
#
_symmetry.space_group_name_H-M   'P 1'
#
loop_
_entity.id
_entity.type
_entity.pdbx_description
1 polymer ?
#
loop_
_entity_poly.entity_id
_entity_poly.type
_entity_poly.pdbx_seq_one_letter_code
_entity_poly.pdbx_strand_id
1 'polypeptide(L)'
;LGQLSAVNWVALAVLLLLIGWRLPRGPEWRDPVWPDTVPKGAVSYLKAHSMPGRMMNHYAWGGYLIWTLAPQYKVFIDGRADIYGDEVIEDFVTVWRVQPGWDEVLEKYRIDWMLWPKTSTVTQILRASPAWQVTYEDKQAVLFTRSPAREDRASER
;
A
#
# COMPACT_ATOMS: atom_id res chain seq x y z
N LEU A 1 57.57 -20.12 25.83
CA LEU A 1 56.21 -20.65 25.51
C LEU A 1 55.15 -19.56 25.22
N GLY A 2 55.36 -18.27 25.56
CA GLY A 2 54.33 -17.22 25.39
C GLY A 2 54.31 -16.42 24.07
N GLN A 3 55.34 -16.52 23.21
CA GLN A 3 55.37 -15.75 21.94
C GLN A 3 54.69 -16.47 20.76
N LEU A 4 54.69 -17.81 20.76
CA LEU A 4 54.06 -18.61 19.70
C LEU A 4 52.52 -18.53 19.74
N SER A 5 51.93 -18.31 20.92
CA SER A 5 50.48 -18.15 21.07
C SER A 5 50.00 -16.81 20.49
N ALA A 6 50.72 -15.71 20.76
CA ALA A 6 50.34 -14.38 20.28
C ALA A 6 50.35 -14.27 18.75
N VAL A 7 51.35 -14.86 18.08
CA VAL A 7 51.44 -14.87 16.62
C VAL A 7 50.27 -15.64 15.99
N ASN A 8 49.87 -16.77 16.58
CA ASN A 8 48.72 -17.54 16.11
C ASN A 8 47.39 -16.79 16.23
N TRP A 9 47.21 -16.05 17.34
CA TRP A 9 46.01 -15.21 17.52
C TRP A 9 45.95 -14.04 16.54
N VAL A 10 47.09 -13.41 16.24
CA VAL A 10 47.17 -12.35 15.23
C VAL A 10 46.90 -12.91 13.83
N ALA A 11 47.49 -14.05 13.47
CA ALA A 11 47.25 -14.69 12.19
C ALA A 11 45.77 -15.10 12.02
N LEU A 12 45.15 -15.64 13.07
CA LEU A 12 43.73 -15.97 13.08
C LEU A 12 42.85 -14.72 12.95
N ALA A 13 43.17 -13.63 13.65
CA ALA A 13 42.44 -12.37 13.56
C ALA A 13 42.51 -11.77 12.14
N VAL A 14 43.70 -11.78 11.52
CA VAL A 14 43.87 -11.34 10.13
C VAL A 14 43.09 -12.22 9.17
N LEU A 15 43.12 -13.55 9.37
CA LEU A 15 42.34 -14.48 8.54
C LEU A 15 40.84 -14.23 8.66
N LEU A 16 40.33 -14.02 9.87
CA LEU A 16 38.91 -13.71 10.11
C LEU A 16 38.52 -12.35 9.50
N LEU A 17 39.38 -11.34 9.54
CA LEU A 17 39.14 -10.05 8.90
C LEU A 17 39.12 -10.18 7.36
N LEU A 18 40.03 -10.96 6.79
CA LEU A 18 40.06 -11.21 5.35
C LEU A 18 38.84 -12.03 4.87
N ILE A 19 38.41 -13.02 5.66
CA ILE A 19 37.18 -13.78 5.41
C ILE A 19 35.97 -12.85 5.54
N GLY A 20 35.88 -12.04 6.60
CA GLY A 20 34.81 -11.07 6.81
C GLY A 20 34.71 -10.02 5.69
N TRP A 21 35.85 -9.60 5.13
CA TRP A 21 35.88 -8.70 3.97
C TRP A 21 35.37 -9.37 2.68
N ARG A 22 35.63 -10.67 2.52
CA ARG A 22 35.23 -11.49 1.36
C ARG A 22 33.78 -11.97 1.46
N LEU A 23 33.20 -12.05 2.65
CA LEU A 23 31.80 -12.41 2.83
C LEU A 23 30.91 -11.31 2.24
N PRO A 24 29.88 -11.68 1.46
CA PRO A 24 28.91 -10.70 0.95
C PRO A 24 28.29 -9.96 2.14
N ARG A 25 28.25 -8.63 2.05
CA ARG A 25 27.63 -7.77 3.06
C ARG A 25 26.11 -7.94 3.02
N GLY A 26 25.60 -9.02 3.61
CA GLY A 26 24.18 -9.37 3.62
C GLY A 26 23.56 -9.49 2.21
N PRO A 27 22.25 -9.72 2.12
CA PRO A 27 21.54 -9.46 0.87
C PRO A 27 21.68 -7.97 0.56
N GLU A 28 22.15 -7.63 -0.64
CA GLU A 28 21.97 -6.28 -1.16
C GLU A 28 20.45 -6.07 -1.28
N TRP A 29 19.85 -5.35 -0.34
CA TRP A 29 18.43 -4.99 -0.36
C TRP A 29 18.20 -4.07 -1.56
N ARG A 30 18.04 -4.67 -2.74
CA ARG A 30 17.65 -3.93 -3.93
C ARG A 30 16.19 -3.58 -3.80
N ASP A 31 15.86 -2.33 -4.10
CA ASP A 31 14.47 -1.92 -4.23
C ASP A 31 13.76 -2.85 -5.23
N PRO A 32 12.60 -3.42 -4.87
CA PRO A 32 11.84 -4.25 -5.78
C PRO A 32 11.55 -3.48 -7.07
N VAL A 33 11.78 -4.13 -8.21
CA VAL A 33 11.37 -3.57 -9.50
C VAL A 33 9.87 -3.78 -9.64
N TRP A 34 9.11 -2.68 -9.47
CA TRP A 34 7.66 -2.71 -9.60
C TRP A 34 7.20 -2.55 -11.05
N PRO A 35 6.23 -3.36 -11.51
CA PRO A 35 5.72 -3.28 -12.88
C PRO A 35 5.00 -1.96 -13.13
N ASP A 36 4.86 -1.57 -14.40
CA ASP A 36 4.17 -0.32 -14.77
C ASP A 36 2.65 -0.36 -14.57
N THR A 37 2.12 -1.50 -14.15
CA THR A 37 0.71 -1.71 -13.79
C THR A 37 0.35 -1.21 -12.39
N VAL A 38 1.34 -0.84 -11.57
CA VAL A 38 1.11 -0.22 -10.26
C VAL A 38 0.86 1.30 -10.39
N PRO A 39 0.16 1.93 -9.43
CA PRO A 39 -0.30 3.32 -9.55
C PRO A 39 0.80 4.34 -9.18
N LYS A 40 1.93 4.33 -9.92
CA LYS A 40 3.10 5.21 -9.64
C LYS A 40 2.75 6.70 -9.64
N GLY A 41 1.87 7.12 -10.55
CA GLY A 41 1.41 8.51 -10.65
C GLY A 41 0.57 8.93 -9.43
N ALA A 42 -0.40 8.11 -9.03
CA ALA A 42 -1.22 8.37 -7.84
C ALA A 42 -0.38 8.39 -6.54
N VAL A 43 0.61 7.50 -6.41
CA VAL A 43 1.56 7.54 -5.27
C VAL A 43 2.36 8.84 -5.25
N SER A 44 2.84 9.28 -6.41
CA SER A 44 3.56 10.56 -6.51
C SER A 44 2.66 11.74 -6.11
N TYR A 45 1.39 11.71 -6.54
CA TYR A 45 0.39 12.69 -6.15
C TYR A 45 0.15 12.70 -4.62
N LEU A 46 -0.05 11.54 -3.99
CA LEU A 46 -0.29 11.40 -2.54
C LEU A 46 0.91 11.81 -1.66
N LYS A 47 2.13 11.73 -2.21
CA LYS A 47 3.34 12.25 -1.54
C LYS A 47 3.43 13.78 -1.62
N ALA A 48 2.98 14.36 -2.73
CA ALA A 48 2.95 15.81 -2.90
C ALA A 48 1.75 16.48 -2.22
N HIS A 49 0.62 15.76 -2.11
CA HIS A 49 -0.63 16.25 -1.54
C HIS A 49 -1.06 15.30 -0.41
N SER A 50 -0.97 15.77 0.83
CA SER A 50 -1.42 14.98 1.98
C SER A 50 -2.94 14.79 1.93
N MET A 51 -3.39 13.54 1.87
CA MET A 51 -4.81 13.17 1.78
C MET A 51 -5.20 12.33 3.00
N PRO A 52 -5.58 12.95 4.14
CA PRO A 52 -5.90 12.20 5.34
C PRO A 52 -7.15 11.32 5.15
N GLY A 53 -7.31 10.35 6.04
CA GLY A 53 -8.47 9.46 6.06
C GLY A 53 -8.15 8.01 5.71
N ARG A 54 -9.18 7.17 5.74
CA ARG A 54 -9.11 5.73 5.46
C ARG A 54 -9.26 5.49 3.97
N MET A 55 -8.23 4.90 3.40
CA MET A 55 -8.20 4.45 2.02
C MET A 55 -8.92 3.10 1.88
N MET A 56 -9.65 2.91 0.78
CA MET A 56 -9.84 1.59 0.18
C MET A 56 -9.08 1.50 -1.15
N ASN A 57 -8.11 0.59 -1.23
CA ASN A 57 -7.28 0.40 -2.43
C ASN A 57 -7.67 -0.87 -3.19
N HIS A 58 -7.35 -0.89 -4.48
CA HIS A 58 -7.38 -2.11 -5.27
C HIS A 58 -6.40 -3.16 -4.73
N TYR A 59 -6.84 -4.42 -4.66
CA TYR A 59 -6.12 -5.55 -4.05
C TYR A 59 -4.69 -5.72 -4.57
N ALA A 60 -4.55 -5.76 -5.91
CA ALA A 60 -3.26 -6.00 -6.56
C ALA A 60 -2.21 -4.90 -6.30
N TRP A 61 -2.61 -3.76 -5.75
CA TRP A 61 -1.71 -2.63 -5.46
C TRP A 61 -1.26 -2.57 -4.00
N GLY A 62 -1.88 -3.34 -3.08
CA GLY A 62 -1.63 -3.22 -1.65
C GLY A 62 -0.16 -3.35 -1.25
N GLY A 63 0.56 -4.34 -1.80
CA GLY A 63 1.98 -4.53 -1.50
C GLY A 63 2.86 -3.34 -1.94
N TYR A 64 2.59 -2.79 -3.13
CA TYR A 64 3.28 -1.60 -3.62
C TYR A 64 2.97 -0.36 -2.77
N LEU A 65 1.72 -0.20 -2.35
CA LEU A 65 1.30 0.91 -1.51
C LEU A 65 1.94 0.81 -0.12
N ILE A 66 2.00 -0.38 0.49
CA ILE A 66 2.74 -0.60 1.74
C ILE A 66 4.21 -0.17 1.57
N TRP A 67 4.87 -0.63 0.52
CA TRP A 67 6.28 -0.31 0.27
C TRP A 67 6.54 1.19 0.13
N THR A 68 5.62 1.94 -0.47
CA THR A 68 5.85 3.33 -0.88
C THR A 68 5.23 4.40 0.01
N LEU A 69 4.20 4.05 0.78
CA LEU A 69 3.36 4.98 1.52
C LEU A 69 3.26 4.65 3.02
N ALA A 70 3.75 3.50 3.49
CA ALA A 70 3.81 3.22 4.92
C ALA A 70 4.86 4.11 5.62
N PRO A 71 4.65 4.48 6.90
CA PRO A 71 3.49 4.17 7.73
C PRO A 71 2.33 5.19 7.58
N GLN A 72 2.50 6.22 6.74
CA GLN A 72 1.57 7.34 6.63
C GLN A 72 0.18 6.91 6.15
N TYR A 73 0.11 6.00 5.18
CA TYR A 73 -1.15 5.48 4.66
C TYR A 73 -1.26 3.98 4.91
N LYS A 74 -2.35 3.56 5.53
CA LYS A 74 -2.68 2.15 5.74
C LYS A 74 -3.50 1.65 4.56
N VAL A 75 -3.10 0.51 3.99
CA VAL A 75 -3.90 -0.19 2.99
C VAL A 75 -5.12 -0.84 3.63
N PHE A 76 -6.19 -0.95 2.86
CA PHE A 76 -7.35 -1.75 3.25
C PHE A 76 -7.05 -3.23 3.11
N ILE A 77 -6.40 -3.61 2.01
CA ILE A 77 -6.08 -5.00 1.68
C ILE A 77 -4.81 -5.07 0.82
N ASP A 78 -4.09 -6.19 0.90
CA ASP A 78 -2.97 -6.54 0.04
C ASP A 78 -2.91 -8.05 -0.24
N GLY A 79 -1.88 -8.49 -0.98
CA GLY A 79 -1.69 -9.87 -1.43
C GLY A 79 -1.65 -10.95 -0.33
N ARG A 80 -1.53 -10.56 0.94
CA ARG A 80 -1.56 -11.45 2.11
C ARG A 80 -2.99 -11.74 2.56
N ALA A 81 -3.84 -12.23 1.66
CA ALA A 81 -5.27 -12.41 1.94
C ALA A 81 -5.57 -13.28 3.19
N ASP A 82 -4.68 -14.20 3.52
CA ASP A 82 -4.75 -15.11 4.66
C ASP A 82 -4.78 -14.42 6.03
N ILE A 83 -4.36 -13.15 6.12
CA ILE A 83 -4.29 -12.41 7.39
C ILE A 83 -5.51 -11.51 7.66
N TYR A 84 -6.36 -11.26 6.65
CA TYR A 84 -7.44 -10.26 6.75
C TYR A 84 -8.75 -10.82 7.34
N GLY A 85 -8.90 -12.15 7.40
CA GLY A 85 -10.12 -12.81 7.87
C GLY A 85 -11.26 -12.79 6.83
N ASP A 86 -12.13 -13.79 6.89
CA ASP A 86 -13.15 -14.03 5.84
C ASP A 86 -14.08 -12.83 5.63
N GLU A 87 -14.56 -12.19 6.71
CA GLU A 87 -15.46 -11.05 6.65
C GLU A 87 -14.88 -9.86 5.86
N VAL A 88 -13.60 -9.53 6.09
CA VAL A 88 -12.95 -8.42 5.37
C VAL A 88 -12.76 -8.73 3.90
N ILE A 89 -12.45 -10.00 3.58
CA ILE A 89 -12.32 -10.45 2.19
C ILE A 89 -13.67 -10.42 1.49
N GLU A 90 -14.74 -10.89 2.14
CA GLU A 90 -16.10 -10.86 1.60
C GLU A 90 -16.57 -9.43 1.35
N ASP A 91 -16.40 -8.54 2.33
CA ASP A 91 -16.71 -7.12 2.21
C ASP A 91 -15.95 -6.45 1.05
N PHE A 92 -14.64 -6.76 0.93
CA PHE A 92 -13.85 -6.28 -0.20
C PHE A 92 -14.42 -6.77 -1.53
N VAL A 93 -14.82 -8.05 -1.61
CA VAL A 93 -15.41 -8.64 -2.81
C VAL A 93 -16.77 -7.99 -3.14
N THR A 94 -17.59 -7.68 -2.14
CA THR A 94 -18.85 -6.94 -2.30
C THR A 94 -18.59 -5.60 -2.98
N VAL A 95 -17.58 -4.85 -2.53
CA VAL A 95 -17.20 -3.57 -3.16
C VAL A 95 -16.60 -3.79 -4.55
N TRP A 96 -15.66 -4.71 -4.71
CA TRP A 96 -14.96 -4.96 -5.98
C TRP A 96 -15.93 -5.36 -7.10
N ARG A 97 -16.94 -6.17 -6.77
CA ARG A 97 -17.97 -6.62 -7.71
C ARG A 97 -19.17 -5.68 -7.79
N VAL A 98 -19.20 -4.61 -6.98
CA VAL A 98 -20.34 -3.69 -6.86
C VAL A 98 -21.64 -4.44 -6.61
N GLN A 99 -21.61 -5.38 -5.66
CA GLN A 99 -22.80 -6.10 -5.22
C GLN A 99 -23.73 -5.20 -4.40
N PRO A 100 -25.02 -5.55 -4.24
CA PRO A 100 -25.90 -4.86 -3.30
C PRO A 100 -25.25 -4.71 -1.92
N GLY A 101 -25.32 -3.52 -1.33
CA GLY A 101 -24.67 -3.18 -0.06
C GLY A 101 -23.20 -2.74 -0.16
N TRP A 102 -22.63 -2.59 -1.36
CA TRP A 102 -21.24 -2.13 -1.52
C TRP A 102 -20.98 -0.77 -0.86
N ASP A 103 -21.94 0.15 -0.90
CA ASP A 103 -21.85 1.48 -0.29
C ASP A 103 -21.93 1.39 1.23
N GLU A 104 -22.77 0.49 1.76
CA GLU A 104 -22.84 0.19 3.20
C GLU A 104 -21.51 -0.35 3.73
N VAL A 105 -20.79 -1.18 2.96
CA VAL A 105 -19.42 -1.60 3.30
C VAL A 105 -18.48 -0.40 3.41
N LEU A 106 -18.55 0.56 2.47
CA LEU A 106 -17.73 1.77 2.55
C LEU A 106 -18.06 2.61 3.79
N GLU A 107 -19.31 2.58 4.27
CA GLU A 107 -19.69 3.21 5.54
C GLU A 107 -19.19 2.44 6.75
N LYS A 108 -19.34 1.11 6.77
CA LYS A 108 -18.86 0.22 7.82
C LYS A 108 -17.38 0.48 8.16
N TYR A 109 -16.55 0.59 7.12
CA TYR A 109 -15.12 0.86 7.28
C TYR A 109 -14.76 2.34 7.34
N ARG A 110 -15.75 3.24 7.22
CA ARG A 110 -15.57 4.71 7.19
C ARG A 110 -14.53 5.11 6.15
N ILE A 111 -14.71 4.64 4.91
CA ILE A 111 -13.82 4.92 3.79
C ILE A 111 -14.01 6.37 3.34
N ASP A 112 -12.91 7.12 3.40
CA ASP A 112 -12.83 8.54 3.06
C ASP A 112 -12.43 8.74 1.59
N TRP A 113 -11.57 7.86 1.08
CA TRP A 113 -11.09 7.92 -0.28
C TRP A 113 -10.73 6.53 -0.84
N MET A 114 -10.79 6.41 -2.17
CA MET A 114 -10.55 5.15 -2.87
C MET A 114 -9.49 5.32 -3.96
N LEU A 115 -8.62 4.32 -4.10
CA LEU A 115 -7.60 4.24 -5.15
C LEU A 115 -7.84 3.02 -6.02
N TRP A 116 -8.23 3.23 -7.27
CA TRP A 116 -8.73 2.16 -8.14
C TRP A 116 -8.26 2.24 -9.59
N PRO A 117 -8.18 1.12 -10.34
CA PRO A 117 -7.93 1.13 -11.77
C PRO A 117 -8.90 2.01 -12.55
N LYS A 118 -8.37 2.81 -13.48
CA LYS A 118 -9.17 3.70 -14.34
C LYS A 118 -10.26 2.97 -15.12
N THR A 119 -9.95 1.77 -15.61
CA THR A 119 -10.88 0.93 -16.36
C THR A 119 -11.40 -0.20 -15.48
N SER A 120 -12.37 0.10 -14.61
CA SER A 120 -13.05 -0.91 -13.79
C SER A 120 -14.54 -0.59 -13.65
N THR A 121 -15.34 -1.57 -13.22
CA THR A 121 -16.75 -1.38 -12.87
C THR A 121 -16.91 -0.42 -11.68
N VAL A 122 -16.11 -0.59 -10.62
CA VAL A 122 -16.11 0.29 -9.44
C VAL A 122 -15.89 1.75 -9.85
N THR A 123 -14.90 2.03 -10.71
CA THR A 123 -14.59 3.39 -11.16
C THR A 123 -15.75 4.01 -11.93
N GLN A 124 -16.46 3.24 -12.76
CA GLN A 124 -17.65 3.73 -13.47
C GLN A 124 -18.78 4.07 -12.50
N ILE A 125 -19.01 3.21 -11.50
CA ILE A 125 -20.05 3.40 -10.49
C ILE A 125 -19.75 4.60 -9.60
N LEU A 126 -18.50 4.77 -9.17
CA LEU A 126 -18.09 5.94 -8.38
C LEU A 126 -18.25 7.24 -9.17
N ARG A 127 -17.97 7.26 -10.48
CA ARG A 127 -18.20 8.44 -11.33
C ARG A 127 -19.67 8.79 -11.50
N ALA A 128 -20.56 7.79 -11.51
CA ALA A 128 -22.00 8.00 -11.61
C ALA A 128 -22.62 8.43 -10.27
N SER A 129 -21.90 8.26 -9.15
CA SER A 129 -22.38 8.59 -7.82
C SER A 129 -22.11 10.06 -7.48
N PRO A 130 -23.12 10.84 -7.04
CA PRO A 130 -22.89 12.20 -6.56
C PRO A 130 -22.12 12.25 -5.23
N ALA A 131 -21.98 11.12 -4.53
CA ALA A 131 -21.29 11.02 -3.25
C ALA A 131 -19.76 11.02 -3.36
N TRP A 132 -19.23 10.87 -4.58
CA TRP A 132 -17.80 10.76 -4.86
C TRP A 132 -17.38 11.76 -5.93
N GLN A 133 -16.16 12.27 -5.79
CA GLN A 133 -15.52 13.13 -6.78
C GLN A 133 -14.12 12.63 -7.11
N VAL A 134 -13.68 12.88 -8.34
CA VAL A 134 -12.32 12.56 -8.78
C VAL A 134 -11.36 13.65 -8.33
N THR A 135 -10.36 13.27 -7.55
CA THR A 135 -9.33 14.19 -7.03
C THR A 135 -8.01 14.06 -7.79
N TYR A 136 -7.73 12.88 -8.36
CA TYR A 136 -6.61 12.65 -9.26
C TYR A 136 -6.94 11.54 -10.25
N GLU A 137 -6.41 11.65 -11.47
CA GLU A 137 -6.54 10.63 -12.50
C GLU A 137 -5.33 10.64 -13.43
N ASP A 138 -4.83 9.46 -13.77
CA ASP A 138 -3.86 9.27 -14.85
C ASP A 138 -4.29 8.15 -15.81
N LYS A 139 -3.35 7.52 -16.50
CA LYS A 139 -3.64 6.41 -17.42
C LYS A 139 -3.95 5.09 -16.71
N GLN A 140 -3.51 4.90 -15.46
CA GLN A 140 -3.66 3.67 -14.69
C GLN A 140 -4.71 3.77 -13.59
N ALA A 141 -4.73 4.88 -12.85
CA ALA A 141 -5.45 4.97 -11.59
C ALA A 141 -6.30 6.23 -11.48
N VAL A 142 -7.33 6.12 -10.65
CA VAL A 142 -8.20 7.21 -10.24
C VAL A 142 -8.25 7.24 -8.72
N LEU A 143 -8.07 8.42 -8.13
CA LEU A 143 -8.33 8.70 -6.72
C LEU A 143 -9.67 9.38 -6.59
N PHE A 144 -10.55 8.77 -5.79
CA PHE A 144 -11.85 9.32 -5.43
C PHE A 144 -11.84 9.77 -3.98
N THR A 145 -12.44 10.91 -3.68
CA THR A 145 -12.75 11.35 -2.32
C THR A 145 -14.25 11.54 -2.17
N ARG A 146 -14.76 11.50 -0.93
CA ARG A 146 -16.17 11.87 -0.67
C ARG A 146 -16.43 13.31 -1.14
N SER A 147 -17.62 13.54 -1.68
CA SER A 147 -18.09 14.88 -2.05
C SER A 147 -18.49 15.68 -0.79
N PRO A 148 -18.20 16.99 -0.70
CA PRO A 148 -18.53 17.84 0.44
C PRO A 148 -20.01 17.81 0.85
N ALA A 149 -20.94 17.66 -0.11
CA ALA A 149 -22.39 17.55 0.13
C ALA A 149 -22.80 16.33 1.01
N ARG A 150 -21.84 15.51 1.42
CA ARG A 150 -21.98 14.42 2.38
C ARG A 150 -21.60 14.81 3.80
N GLU A 151 -20.61 15.68 4.00
CA GLU A 151 -20.14 16.10 5.33
C GLU A 151 -21.21 16.91 6.07
N ASP A 152 -21.97 17.73 5.34
CA ASP A 152 -23.07 18.52 5.91
C ASP A 152 -24.20 17.65 6.48
N ARG A 153 -24.42 16.43 5.96
CA ARG A 153 -25.49 15.53 6.44
C ARG A 153 -25.08 14.58 7.56
N ALA A 154 -23.77 14.40 7.77
CA ALA A 154 -23.23 13.55 8.84
C ALA A 154 -22.95 14.33 10.13
N SER A 155 -22.78 15.66 10.05
CA SER A 155 -22.58 16.55 11.20
C SER A 155 -23.89 16.98 11.89
N GLU A 156 -25.04 16.69 11.28
CA GLU A 156 -26.38 16.97 11.81
C GLU A 156 -27.02 15.77 12.56
N ARG A 157 -26.29 14.67 12.79
CA ARG A 157 -26.75 13.48 13.53
C ARG A 157 -25.81 13.17 14.69
#